data_AF-A0A1G6R525-F1
#
_entry.id   AF-A0A1G6R525-F1
#
_cell.length_a   1.000
_cell.length_b   1.000
_cell.length_c   1.000
_cell.angle_alpha   90.00
_cell.angle_beta   90.00
_cell.angle_gamma   90.00
#
_symmetry.space_group_name_H-M   'P 1'
#
loop_
_entity.id
_entity.type
_entity.pdbx_description
1 polymer ?
#
loop_
_entity_poly.entity_id
_entity_poly.type
_entity_poly.pdbx_seq_one_letter_code
_entity_poly.pdbx_strand_id
1 'polypeptide(L)'
;MPPSIQQEQIEKLGNWVAPRLNKLEIILAAAFTIGLLMKVTATPKSSLVILLSLSILPILYFLNAFAVPENKETSSMEVFIGKLIHIAAAIACIGILFTLQNWKGSNISLKLGSITLIISFLATLILKSWKPELRTFNQRLLLRALVIGVVGLSLHLTPKEKLIDLGVIKKVNTEQTSNNK
;
A
#
# COMPACT_ATOMS: atom_id res chain seq x y z
N MET A 1 14.19 32.45 -15.53
CA MET A 1 15.22 31.89 -14.62
C MET A 1 15.38 30.41 -14.98
N PRO A 2 16.50 29.98 -15.56
CA PRO A 2 16.70 28.59 -15.96
C PRO A 2 16.66 27.67 -14.72
N PRO A 3 16.13 26.44 -14.84
CA PRO A 3 16.15 25.47 -13.75
C PRO A 3 17.60 25.20 -13.33
N SER A 4 17.84 25.02 -12.03
CA SER A 4 19.17 24.63 -11.56
C SER A 4 19.49 23.22 -12.07
N ILE A 5 20.76 22.93 -12.33
CA ILE A 5 21.23 21.62 -12.86
C ILE A 5 20.70 20.44 -12.01
N GLN A 6 20.49 20.66 -10.71
CA GLN A 6 19.90 19.68 -9.79
C GLN A 6 18.42 19.37 -10.11
N GLN A 7 17.60 20.37 -10.43
CA GLN A 7 16.19 20.17 -10.78
C GLN A 7 16.05 19.33 -12.05
N GLU A 8 16.88 19.61 -13.05
CA GLU A 8 16.87 18.88 -14.32
C GLU A 8 17.28 17.40 -14.15
N GLN A 9 18.25 17.11 -13.28
CA GLN A 9 18.65 15.73 -12.99
C GLN A 9 17.58 14.96 -12.21
N ILE A 10 16.91 15.61 -11.24
CA ILE A 10 15.81 15.01 -10.47
C ILE A 10 14.62 14.71 -11.39
N GLU A 11 14.27 15.61 -12.30
CA GLU A 11 13.20 15.41 -13.29
C GLU A 11 13.52 14.25 -14.26
N LYS A 12 14.76 14.16 -14.76
CA LYS A 12 15.21 13.06 -15.62
C LYS A 12 15.16 11.71 -14.90
N LEU A 13 15.57 11.68 -13.63
CA LEU A 13 15.49 10.47 -12.81
C LEU A 13 14.03 10.06 -12.58
N GLY A 14 13.17 11.00 -12.20
CA GLY A 14 11.73 10.76 -11.99
C GLY A 14 11.05 10.19 -13.23
N ASN A 15 11.29 10.79 -14.40
CA ASN A 15 10.71 10.33 -15.67
C ASN A 15 11.22 8.95 -16.12
N TRP A 16 12.44 8.57 -15.73
CA TRP A 16 12.99 7.24 -16.04
C TRP A 16 12.46 6.14 -15.10
N VAL A 17 12.28 6.45 -13.81
CA VAL A 17 11.83 5.50 -12.79
C VAL A 17 10.30 5.31 -12.81
N ALA A 18 9.53 6.39 -13.01
CA ALA A 18 8.05 6.38 -12.99
C ALA A 18 7.38 5.32 -13.90
N PRO A 19 7.76 5.15 -15.18
CA PRO A 19 7.14 4.15 -16.04
C PRO A 19 7.48 2.72 -15.62
N ARG A 20 8.65 2.50 -15.01
CA ARG A 20 9.07 1.17 -14.51
C ARG A 20 8.37 0.81 -13.22
N LEU A 21 8.21 1.78 -12.31
CA LEU A 21 7.44 1.64 -11.07
C LEU A 21 6.03 1.14 -11.32
N ASN A 22 5.31 1.74 -12.27
CA ASN A 22 3.94 1.35 -12.58
C ASN A 22 3.83 -0.09 -13.10
N LYS A 23 4.79 -0.54 -13.92
CA LYS A 23 4.82 -1.92 -14.42
C LYS A 23 5.12 -2.90 -13.28
N LEU A 24 6.09 -2.59 -12.42
CA LEU A 24 6.42 -3.42 -11.26
C LEU A 24 5.26 -3.55 -10.29
N GLU A 25 4.53 -2.46 -10.03
CA GLU A 25 3.35 -2.49 -9.18
C GLU A 25 2.29 -3.45 -9.70
N ILE A 26 1.98 -3.42 -11.01
CA ILE A 26 1.01 -4.34 -11.62
C ILE A 26 1.48 -5.78 -11.53
N ILE A 27 2.76 -6.04 -11.83
CA ILE A 27 3.35 -7.39 -11.75
C ILE A 27 3.27 -7.92 -10.31
N LEU A 28 3.63 -7.11 -9.33
CA LEU A 28 3.61 -7.50 -7.92
C LEU A 28 2.19 -7.65 -7.38
N ALA A 29 1.25 -6.81 -7.80
CA ALA A 29 -0.17 -6.94 -7.47
C ALA A 29 -0.78 -8.21 -8.08
N ALA A 30 -0.41 -8.55 -9.32
CA ALA A 30 -0.79 -9.81 -9.94
C ALA A 30 -0.18 -11.01 -9.19
N ALA A 31 1.11 -10.95 -8.84
CA ALA A 31 1.79 -11.97 -8.04
C ALA A 31 1.12 -12.17 -6.67
N PHE A 32 0.73 -11.08 -6.00
CA PHE A 32 -0.04 -11.13 -4.75
C PHE A 32 -1.38 -11.83 -4.94
N THR A 33 -2.13 -11.46 -5.99
CA THR A 33 -3.44 -12.06 -6.31
C THR A 33 -3.32 -13.55 -6.60
N ILE A 34 -2.34 -13.95 -7.40
CA ILE A 34 -2.02 -15.36 -7.68
C ILE A 34 -1.63 -16.08 -6.39
N GLY A 35 -0.80 -15.46 -5.55
CA GLY A 35 -0.41 -16.00 -4.25
C GLY A 35 -1.60 -16.26 -3.33
N LEU A 36 -2.58 -15.35 -3.29
CA LEU A 36 -3.84 -15.54 -2.56
C LEU A 36 -4.64 -16.73 -3.10
N LEU A 37 -4.81 -16.84 -4.42
CA LEU A 37 -5.50 -17.98 -5.05
C LEU A 37 -4.82 -19.31 -4.71
N MET A 38 -3.48 -19.36 -4.77
CA MET A 38 -2.70 -20.54 -4.38
C MET A 38 -2.85 -20.88 -2.89
N LYS A 39 -3.13 -19.88 -2.05
CA LYS A 39 -3.35 -20.08 -0.63
C LYS A 39 -4.71 -20.71 -0.36
N VAL A 40 -5.73 -20.31 -1.12
CA VAL A 40 -7.06 -20.95 -1.10
C VAL A 40 -6.98 -22.42 -1.51
N THR A 41 -6.11 -22.77 -2.48
CA THR A 41 -5.86 -24.17 -2.87
C THR A 41 -4.88 -24.92 -1.96
N ALA A 42 -4.54 -24.36 -0.80
CA ALA A 42 -3.63 -24.94 0.20
C ALA A 42 -2.22 -25.30 -0.31
N THR A 43 -1.73 -24.61 -1.34
CA THR A 43 -0.40 -24.90 -1.90
C THR A 43 0.69 -24.44 -0.93
N PRO A 44 1.68 -25.29 -0.57
CA PRO A 44 2.67 -25.00 0.48
C PRO A 44 3.59 -23.80 0.18
N LYS A 45 3.74 -23.40 -1.09
CA LYS A 45 4.58 -22.28 -1.52
C LYS A 45 3.86 -20.92 -1.60
N SER A 46 2.55 -20.88 -1.40
CA SER A 46 1.72 -19.67 -1.54
C SER A 46 2.18 -18.52 -0.63
N SER A 47 2.52 -18.83 0.62
CA SER A 47 2.98 -17.84 1.61
C SER A 47 4.27 -17.12 1.19
N LEU A 48 5.17 -17.76 0.44
CA LEU A 48 6.40 -17.13 -0.05
C LEU A 48 6.12 -16.11 -1.14
N VAL A 49 5.21 -16.45 -2.08
CA VAL A 49 4.81 -15.53 -3.16
C VAL A 49 4.12 -14.29 -2.59
N ILE A 50 3.21 -14.48 -1.63
CA ILE A 50 2.54 -13.40 -0.91
C ILE A 50 3.57 -12.55 -0.14
N LEU A 51 4.51 -13.19 0.58
CA LEU A 51 5.54 -12.49 1.34
C LEU A 51 6.42 -11.63 0.44
N LEU A 52 6.92 -12.17 -0.67
CA LEU A 52 7.79 -11.43 -1.60
C LEU A 52 7.06 -10.26 -2.25
N SER A 53 5.84 -10.48 -2.76
CA SER A 53 5.06 -9.43 -3.41
C SER A 53 4.74 -8.28 -2.45
N LEU A 54 4.24 -8.58 -1.25
CA LEU A 54 3.90 -7.58 -0.23
C LEU A 54 5.11 -7.00 0.52
N SER A 55 6.31 -7.56 0.40
CA SER A 55 7.52 -6.93 0.96
C SER A 55 8.08 -5.87 0.02
N ILE A 56 7.96 -6.08 -1.30
CA ILE A 56 8.47 -5.15 -2.31
C ILE A 56 7.50 -4.00 -2.55
N LEU A 57 6.18 -4.26 -2.57
CA LEU A 57 5.15 -3.23 -2.81
C LEU A 57 5.27 -1.98 -1.90
N PRO A 58 5.40 -2.12 -0.56
CA PRO A 58 5.53 -0.99 0.34
C PRO A 58 6.77 -0.16 0.08
N ILE A 59 7.89 -0.79 -0.29
CA ILE A 59 9.13 -0.09 -0.62
C ILE A 59 8.91 0.76 -1.87
N LEU A 60 8.27 0.20 -2.90
CA LEU A 60 7.93 0.96 -4.11
C LEU A 60 7.01 2.13 -3.80
N TYR A 61 5.98 1.94 -2.97
CA TYR A 61 5.11 3.04 -2.56
C TYR A 61 5.84 4.11 -1.78
N PHE A 62 6.70 3.72 -0.84
CA PHE A 62 7.52 4.66 -0.08
C PHE A 62 8.44 5.47 -0.99
N LEU A 63 9.17 4.81 -1.91
CA LEU A 63 10.02 5.50 -2.89
C LEU A 63 9.21 6.44 -3.79
N ASN A 64 8.01 6.01 -4.21
CA ASN A 64 7.15 6.83 -5.05
C ASN A 64 6.65 8.09 -4.33
N ALA A 65 6.51 8.06 -3.00
CA ALA A 65 6.18 9.25 -2.22
C ALA A 65 7.21 10.37 -2.43
N PHE A 66 8.50 10.02 -2.47
CA PHE A 66 9.58 10.99 -2.64
C PHE A 66 9.91 11.28 -4.11
N ALA A 67 9.45 10.45 -5.04
CA ALA A 67 9.68 10.64 -6.47
C ALA A 67 8.70 11.64 -7.11
N VAL A 68 7.67 12.11 -6.40
CA VAL A 68 6.72 13.12 -6.93
C VAL A 68 7.44 14.46 -7.12
N PRO A 69 7.64 14.94 -8.36
CA PRO A 69 8.32 16.20 -8.60
C PRO A 69 7.48 17.38 -8.09
N GLU A 70 8.14 18.29 -7.37
CA GLU A 70 7.56 19.55 -6.91
C GLU A 70 7.55 20.54 -8.09
N ASN A 71 6.50 20.48 -8.92
CA ASN A 71 6.28 21.49 -9.94
C ASN A 71 5.89 22.83 -9.29
N LYS A 72 6.36 23.95 -9.87
CA LYS A 72 6.09 25.31 -9.38
C LYS A 72 4.61 25.70 -9.35
N GLU A 73 3.76 24.99 -10.08
CA GLU A 73 2.30 25.19 -10.12
C GLU A 73 1.53 24.34 -9.10
N THR A 74 2.20 23.38 -8.45
CA THR A 74 1.56 22.47 -7.50
C THR A 74 1.52 23.10 -6.11
N SER A 75 0.35 23.14 -5.47
CA SER A 75 0.26 23.60 -4.08
C SER A 75 1.04 22.67 -3.15
N SER A 76 1.77 23.22 -2.17
CA SER A 76 2.49 22.43 -1.16
C SER A 76 1.56 21.43 -0.44
N MET A 77 0.28 21.76 -0.28
CA MET A 77 -0.72 20.87 0.31
C MET A 77 -0.99 19.63 -0.55
N GLU A 78 -0.97 19.75 -1.88
CA GLU A 78 -1.20 18.64 -2.80
C GLU A 78 -0.03 17.67 -2.80
N VAL A 79 1.20 18.21 -2.82
CA VAL A 79 2.42 17.40 -2.70
C VAL A 79 2.40 16.64 -1.37
N PHE A 80 1.99 17.30 -0.28
CA PHE A 80 1.87 16.66 1.03
C PHE A 80 0.84 15.53 1.03
N ILE A 81 -0.37 15.77 0.50
CA ILE A 81 -1.42 14.73 0.44
C ILE A 81 -0.99 13.57 -0.48
N GLY A 82 -0.36 13.85 -1.62
CA GLY A 82 0.18 12.82 -2.51
C GLY A 82 1.23 11.94 -1.81
N LYS A 83 2.18 12.56 -1.11
CA LYS A 83 3.16 11.86 -0.26
C LYS A 83 2.46 11.02 0.80
N LEU A 84 1.45 11.59 1.47
CA LEU A 84 0.70 10.92 2.53
C LEU A 84 -0.04 9.68 2.01
N ILE A 85 -0.66 9.73 0.83
CA ILE A 85 -1.32 8.58 0.21
C ILE A 85 -0.32 7.44 -0.03
N HIS A 86 0.86 7.75 -0.57
CA HIS A 86 1.88 6.74 -0.85
C HIS A 86 2.45 6.11 0.42
N ILE A 87 2.71 6.92 1.45
CA ILE A 87 3.16 6.42 2.76
C ILE A 87 2.07 5.58 3.42
N ALA A 88 0.82 6.04 3.40
CA ALA A 88 -0.31 5.30 3.96
C ALA A 88 -0.54 3.96 3.23
N ALA A 89 -0.39 3.94 1.90
CA ALA A 89 -0.44 2.71 1.11
C ALA A 89 0.66 1.73 1.50
N ALA A 90 1.89 2.20 1.74
CA ALA A 90 2.98 1.36 2.22
C ALA A 90 2.66 0.74 3.59
N ILE A 91 2.19 1.55 4.55
CA ILE A 91 1.80 1.10 5.89
C ILE A 91 0.65 0.08 5.81
N ALA A 92 -0.35 0.34 4.97
CA ALA A 92 -1.48 -0.57 4.78
C ALA A 92 -1.03 -1.91 4.19
N CYS A 93 -0.15 -1.92 3.18
CA CYS A 93 0.41 -3.15 2.61
C CYS A 93 1.23 -3.95 3.64
N ILE A 94 2.02 -3.28 4.48
CA ILE A 94 2.72 -3.94 5.60
C ILE A 94 1.71 -4.54 6.60
N GLY A 95 0.63 -3.82 6.91
CA GLY A 95 -0.45 -4.33 7.75
C GLY A 95 -1.14 -5.56 7.17
N ILE A 96 -1.42 -5.57 5.86
CA ILE A 96 -1.98 -6.72 5.15
C ILE A 96 -1.01 -7.90 5.27
N LEU A 97 0.28 -7.68 5.02
CA LEU A 97 1.31 -8.72 5.15
C LEU A 97 1.34 -9.32 6.55
N PHE A 98 1.41 -8.48 7.59
CA PHE A 98 1.46 -8.93 8.97
C PHE A 98 0.20 -9.68 9.37
N THR A 99 -0.96 -9.28 8.84
CA THR A 99 -2.23 -9.98 9.06
C THR A 99 -2.20 -11.37 8.44
N LEU A 100 -1.74 -11.49 7.19
CA LEU A 100 -1.64 -12.78 6.48
C LEU A 100 -0.59 -13.73 7.08
N GLN A 101 0.45 -13.19 7.72
CA GLN A 101 1.48 -13.96 8.43
C GLN A 101 1.15 -14.20 9.90
N ASN A 102 -0.02 -13.76 10.39
CA ASN A 102 -0.43 -13.86 11.79
C ASN A 102 0.55 -13.24 12.79
N TRP A 103 1.19 -12.13 12.42
CA TRP A 103 2.09 -11.40 13.30
C TRP A 103 1.31 -10.63 14.38
N LYS A 104 1.88 -10.58 15.58
CA LYS A 104 1.37 -9.76 16.69
C LYS A 104 1.45 -8.27 16.28
N GLY A 105 0.41 -7.51 16.58
CA GLY A 105 0.33 -6.08 16.21
C GLY A 105 -0.14 -5.79 14.78
N SER A 106 -0.40 -6.81 13.95
CA SER A 106 -0.96 -6.67 12.59
C SER A 106 -2.19 -5.76 12.50
N ASN A 107 -3.08 -5.83 13.50
CA ASN A 107 -4.27 -5.00 13.57
C ASN A 107 -3.96 -3.49 13.65
N ILE A 108 -2.88 -3.11 14.32
CA ILE A 108 -2.54 -1.70 14.53
C ILE A 108 -2.06 -1.08 13.22
N SER A 109 -1.10 -1.73 12.54
CA SER A 109 -0.58 -1.24 11.26
C SER A 109 -1.65 -1.25 10.17
N LEU A 110 -2.50 -2.28 10.12
CA LEU A 110 -3.61 -2.36 9.17
C LEU A 110 -4.64 -1.25 9.40
N LYS A 111 -5.06 -1.01 10.65
CA LYS A 111 -5.97 0.09 11.01
C LYS A 111 -5.37 1.44 10.67
N LEU A 112 -4.14 1.70 11.11
CA LEU A 112 -3.48 2.99 10.92
C LEU A 112 -3.31 3.32 9.43
N GLY A 113 -2.82 2.36 8.64
CA GLY A 113 -2.67 2.52 7.19
C GLY A 113 -4.00 2.76 6.49
N SER A 114 -5.03 1.95 6.81
CA SER A 114 -6.35 2.05 6.18
C SER A 114 -7.06 3.37 6.53
N ILE A 115 -7.04 3.78 7.81
CA ILE A 115 -7.64 5.06 8.25
C ILE A 115 -6.93 6.24 7.58
N THR A 116 -5.60 6.23 7.56
CA THR A 116 -4.82 7.31 6.91
C THR A 116 -5.12 7.39 5.41
N LEU A 117 -5.26 6.24 4.73
CA LEU A 117 -5.67 6.20 3.33
C LEU A 117 -7.06 6.79 3.10
N ILE A 118 -8.03 6.46 3.94
CA ILE A 118 -9.41 6.97 3.82
C ILE A 118 -9.44 8.49 4.05
N ILE A 119 -8.75 8.97 5.09
CA ILE A 119 -8.65 10.41 5.37
C ILE A 119 -7.99 11.13 4.19
N SER A 120 -6.90 10.59 3.66
CA SER A 120 -6.18 11.19 2.53
C SER A 120 -7.00 11.17 1.24
N PHE A 121 -7.77 10.11 1.01
CA PHE A 121 -8.71 9.99 -0.10
C PHE A 121 -9.81 11.04 -0.01
N LEU A 122 -10.45 11.19 1.15
CA LEU A 122 -11.47 12.21 1.40
C LEU A 122 -10.91 13.63 1.25
N ALA A 123 -9.73 13.90 1.82
CA ALA A 123 -9.05 15.18 1.68
C ALA A 123 -8.79 15.51 0.20
N THR A 124 -8.36 14.52 -0.60
CA THR A 124 -8.16 14.69 -2.03
C THR A 124 -9.46 15.01 -2.77
N LEU A 125 -10.56 14.33 -2.45
CA LEU A 125 -11.86 14.61 -3.07
C LEU A 125 -12.36 16.02 -2.76
N ILE A 126 -12.21 16.47 -1.51
CA ILE A 126 -12.57 17.82 -1.09
C ILE A 126 -11.73 18.86 -1.83
N LEU A 127 -10.39 18.67 -1.87
CA LEU A 127 -9.49 19.59 -2.59
C LEU A 127 -9.82 19.66 -4.07
N LYS A 128 -10.11 18.52 -4.72
CA LYS A 128 -10.50 18.48 -6.13
C LYS A 128 -11.83 19.20 -6.38
N SER A 129 -12.77 19.13 -5.45
CA SER A 129 -14.05 19.84 -5.53
C SER A 129 -13.86 21.37 -5.45
N TRP A 130 -12.98 21.82 -4.55
CA TRP A 130 -12.72 23.25 -4.35
C TRP A 130 -11.82 23.87 -5.42
N LYS A 131 -10.93 23.08 -6.00
CA LYS A 131 -9.97 23.51 -7.03
C LYS A 131 -9.91 22.45 -8.15
N PRO A 132 -10.85 22.49 -9.12
CA PRO A 132 -10.91 21.50 -10.19
C PRO A 132 -9.74 21.59 -11.18
N GLU A 133 -9.01 22.71 -11.19
CA GLU A 133 -7.86 22.96 -12.07
C GLU A 133 -6.59 22.17 -11.66
N LEU A 134 -6.61 21.50 -10.51
CA LEU A 134 -5.46 20.76 -9.98
C LEU A 134 -5.22 19.47 -10.77
N ARG A 135 -4.19 19.49 -11.62
CA ARG A 135 -3.78 18.38 -12.50
C ARG A 135 -2.97 17.28 -11.81
N THR A 136 -2.48 17.49 -10.60
CA THR A 136 -1.56 16.58 -9.89
C THR A 136 -2.24 15.33 -9.34
N PHE A 137 -3.54 15.39 -9.06
CA PHE A 137 -4.28 14.22 -8.59
C PHE A 137 -4.69 13.30 -9.72
N ASN A 138 -3.81 12.36 -10.04
CA ASN A 138 -4.08 11.29 -10.99
C ASN A 138 -5.20 10.38 -10.45
N GLN A 139 -6.24 10.15 -11.27
CA GLN A 139 -7.32 9.21 -10.95
C GLN A 139 -6.80 7.82 -10.60
N ARG A 140 -5.65 7.44 -11.17
CA ARG A 140 -4.98 6.18 -10.85
C ARG A 140 -4.48 6.11 -9.39
N LEU A 141 -4.03 7.23 -8.81
CA LEU A 141 -3.62 7.30 -7.40
C LEU A 141 -4.81 7.11 -6.46
N LEU A 142 -5.93 7.77 -6.78
CA LEU A 142 -7.19 7.63 -6.03
C LEU A 142 -7.72 6.20 -6.09
N LEU A 143 -7.69 5.57 -7.26
CA LEU A 143 -8.12 4.17 -7.42
C LEU A 143 -7.26 3.23 -6.58
N ARG A 144 -5.93 3.44 -6.53
CA ARG A 144 -5.02 2.64 -5.67
C ARG A 144 -5.35 2.80 -4.19
N ALA A 145 -5.52 4.04 -3.73
CA ALA A 145 -5.88 4.34 -2.35
C ALA A 145 -7.20 3.65 -1.97
N LEU A 146 -8.18 3.68 -2.87
CA LEU A 146 -9.46 3.00 -2.71
C LEU A 146 -9.29 1.48 -2.62
N VAL A 147 -8.61 0.85 -3.59
CA VAL A 147 -8.42 -0.60 -3.64
C VAL A 147 -7.68 -1.11 -2.40
N ILE A 148 -6.55 -0.50 -2.05
CA ILE A 148 -5.75 -0.92 -0.89
C ILE A 148 -6.52 -0.67 0.40
N GLY A 149 -7.21 0.46 0.52
CA GLY A 149 -8.04 0.79 1.68
C GLY A 149 -9.19 -0.21 1.87
N VAL A 150 -9.89 -0.57 0.79
CA VAL A 150 -10.99 -1.56 0.83
C VAL A 150 -10.47 -2.95 1.18
N VAL A 151 -9.36 -3.39 0.58
CA VAL A 151 -8.74 -4.69 0.92
C VAL A 151 -8.30 -4.70 2.39
N GLY A 152 -7.67 -3.63 2.86
CA GLY A 152 -7.22 -3.52 4.25
C GLY A 152 -8.36 -3.53 5.25
N LEU A 153 -9.44 -2.79 4.98
CA LEU A 153 -10.66 -2.81 5.79
C LEU A 153 -11.36 -4.16 5.77
N SER A 154 -11.45 -4.79 4.61
CA SER A 154 -12.08 -6.12 4.47
C SER A 154 -11.33 -7.15 5.30
N LEU A 155 -10.00 -7.12 5.28
CA LEU A 155 -9.17 -7.98 6.13
C LEU A 155 -9.33 -7.65 7.61
N HIS A 156 -9.51 -6.38 7.96
CA HIS A 156 -9.69 -5.97 9.34
C HIS A 156 -11.05 -6.41 9.93
N LEU A 157 -12.11 -6.31 9.12
CA LEU A 157 -13.47 -6.68 9.51
C LEU A 157 -13.68 -8.20 9.51
N THR A 158 -12.87 -8.96 8.76
CA THR A 158 -12.98 -10.41 8.73
C THR A 158 -12.42 -11.01 10.03
N PRO A 159 -13.25 -11.70 10.85
CA PRO A 159 -12.78 -12.33 12.08
C PRO A 159 -11.69 -13.36 11.78
N LYS A 160 -10.68 -13.43 12.65
CA LYS A 160 -9.55 -14.35 12.47
C LYS A 160 -10.00 -15.81 12.39
N GLU A 161 -11.11 -16.18 13.03
CA GLU A 161 -11.67 -17.54 12.93
C GLU A 161 -12.01 -17.90 11.49
N LYS A 162 -12.68 -17.00 10.75
CA LYS A 162 -13.01 -17.23 9.33
C LYS A 162 -11.78 -17.28 8.43
N LEU A 163 -10.71 -16.54 8.76
CA LEU A 163 -9.45 -16.59 8.02
C LEU A 163 -8.66 -17.88 8.26
N ILE A 164 -8.83 -18.50 9.43
CA ILE A 164 -8.27 -19.81 9.76
C ILE A 164 -9.06 -20.90 9.04
N ASP A 165 -10.40 -20.81 9.05
CA ASP A 165 -11.28 -21.78 8.38
C ASP A 165 -11.13 -21.75 6.84
N LEU A 166 -10.87 -20.57 6.26
CA LEU A 166 -10.57 -20.41 4.83
C LEU A 166 -9.14 -20.85 4.44
N GLY A 167 -8.32 -21.35 5.38
CA GLY A 167 -6.94 -21.76 5.12
C GLY A 167 -5.97 -20.60 4.82
N VAL A 168 -6.42 -19.34 4.99
CA VAL A 168 -5.63 -18.14 4.71
C VAL A 168 -4.59 -17.89 5.81
N ILE A 169 -4.85 -18.34 7.04
CA ILE A 169 -3.95 -18.18 8.18
C ILE A 169 -3.73 -19.54 8.89
N LYS A 170 -2.48 -19.88 9.21
CA LYS A 170 -2.17 -21.06 10.04
C LYS A 170 -2.62 -20.84 11.47
N LYS A 171 -3.33 -21.82 12.04
CA LYS A 171 -3.71 -21.87 13.46
C LYS A 171 -2.44 -21.78 14.32
N VAL A 172 -2.32 -20.74 15.14
CA VAL A 172 -1.24 -20.64 16.13
C VAL A 172 -1.67 -21.46 17.34
N ASN A 173 -1.08 -22.64 17.51
CA ASN A 173 -1.30 -23.49 18.67
C ASN A 173 -0.87 -22.73 19.93
N THR A 174 -1.86 -22.24 20.68
CA THR A 174 -1.65 -21.45 21.91
C THR A 174 -1.32 -22.35 23.12
N GLU A 175 -1.21 -23.66 22.92
CA GLU A 175 -1.04 -24.66 23.98
C GLU A 175 0.38 -24.77 24.56
N GLN A 176 1.41 -24.20 23.94
CA GLN A 176 2.79 -24.31 24.47
C GLN A 176 3.16 -23.29 25.56
N THR A 177 2.26 -22.39 25.94
CA THR A 177 2.53 -21.36 26.98
C THR A 177 1.95 -21.67 28.35
N SER A 178 1.24 -22.79 28.55
CA SER A 178 0.71 -23.20 29.86
C SER A 178 1.58 -24.23 30.62
N ASN A 179 2.63 -24.77 30.00
CA ASN A 179 3.45 -25.83 30.60
C ASN A 179 4.80 -25.35 31.16
N ASN A 180 4.98 -24.03 31.30
CA ASN A 180 6.19 -23.41 31.88
C ASN A 180 5.82 -22.37 32.95
N LYS A 181 4.82 -22.68 33.78
CA LYS A 181 4.56 -21.98 35.04
C LYS A 181 4.63 -22.96 36.20
#